data_AF-A0A7W9WZJ8-F1
#
_entry.id   AF-A0A7W9WZJ8-F1
#
_cell.length_a   1.000
_cell.length_b   1.000
_cell.length_c   1.000
_cell.angle_alpha   90.00
_cell.angle_beta   90.00
_cell.angle_gamma   90.00
#
_symmetry.space_group_name_H-M   'P 1'
#
loop_
_entity.id
_entity.type
_entity.pdbx_description
1 polymer ?
#
loop_
_entity_poly.entity_id
_entity_poly.type
_entity_poly.pdbx_seq_one_letter_code
_entity_poly.pdbx_strand_id
1 'polypeptide(L)'
;MTIYKILFSTFLLLLCGCSPRGESGASRSGDQVSVSVHGVNYTEEPFEFSVVDPRDEKNNGGGEHIGPYAAGGIVCCFKIPAKWSPGTVIEVESRHWLSTGSGEEISAIEKKHTVELPAYANGKAGELWVLRRSDGGFDIVSSDLQPDHPQWPGKIKGWPVPSRDFMLKRWELVRDDAEHAVKNGQHLIAEVERSSESLFREAWDLDEKYSKETIEKFTGSEDSAYHQSLKKRYTDRLRFSEARLRQIMKDKP
;
A
#
# COMPACT_ATOMS: atom_id res chain seq x y z
N MET A 1 -68.91 65.33 43.52
CA MET A 1 -67.49 64.94 43.60
C MET A 1 -67.18 64.05 42.40
N THR A 2 -66.81 64.63 41.26
CA THR A 2 -65.43 64.94 40.78
C THR A 2 -64.99 63.87 39.75
N ILE A 3 -65.39 63.99 38.47
CA ILE A 3 -64.63 64.36 37.24
C ILE A 3 -63.57 63.35 36.72
N TYR A 4 -63.58 63.15 35.38
CA TYR A 4 -62.50 62.98 34.37
C TYR A 4 -62.60 61.68 33.55
N LYS A 5 -63.14 61.72 32.31
CA LYS A 5 -62.54 62.09 31.00
C LYS A 5 -61.54 61.07 30.43
N ILE A 6 -61.99 60.44 29.35
CA ILE A 6 -61.33 59.93 28.13
C ILE A 6 -59.83 60.23 27.99
N LEU A 7 -59.02 59.21 27.65
CA LEU A 7 -58.03 59.29 26.55
C LEU A 7 -57.54 57.91 26.08
N PHE A 8 -57.69 57.72 24.77
CA PHE A 8 -57.15 56.67 23.91
C PHE A 8 -55.62 56.61 24.00
N SER A 9 -55.03 55.42 24.13
CA SER A 9 -53.66 55.17 23.69
C SER A 9 -53.47 53.69 23.33
N THR A 10 -53.53 53.43 22.03
CA THR A 10 -53.15 52.18 21.38
C THR A 10 -51.62 52.05 21.38
N PHE A 11 -51.08 51.11 22.15
CA PHE A 11 -49.66 50.75 22.12
C PHE A 11 -49.49 49.43 21.38
N LEU A 12 -48.99 49.51 20.15
CA LEU A 12 -48.70 48.39 19.26
C LEU A 12 -47.29 47.87 19.59
N LEU A 13 -47.19 46.75 20.29
CA LEU A 13 -45.91 46.08 20.57
C LEU A 13 -45.53 45.15 19.41
N LEU A 14 -44.59 45.61 18.56
CA LEU A 14 -43.81 44.75 17.67
C LEU A 14 -42.80 43.95 18.52
N LEU A 15 -43.03 42.64 18.67
CA LEU A 15 -42.01 41.71 19.15
C LEU A 15 -41.30 41.10 17.93
N CYS A 16 -40.09 41.57 17.64
CA CYS A 16 -39.13 40.89 16.80
C CYS A 16 -38.78 39.53 17.44
N GLY A 17 -39.15 38.43 16.78
CA GLY A 17 -38.66 37.10 17.10
C GLY A 17 -37.19 36.97 16.71
N CYS A 18 -36.30 36.92 17.70
CA CYS A 18 -34.95 36.41 17.51
C CYS A 18 -35.00 34.88 17.44
N SER A 19 -34.91 34.30 16.25
CA SER A 19 -34.55 32.89 16.11
C SER A 19 -33.11 32.68 16.64
N PRO A 20 -32.85 31.70 17.51
CA PRO A 20 -31.48 31.30 17.79
C PRO A 20 -30.88 30.70 16.52
N ARG A 21 -29.88 31.40 15.99
CA ARG A 21 -29.03 30.94 14.89
C ARG A 21 -28.25 29.74 15.42
N GLY A 22 -28.46 28.56 14.83
CA GLY A 22 -27.65 27.38 15.13
C GLY A 22 -26.18 27.71 14.92
N GLU A 23 -25.39 27.60 15.99
CA GLU A 23 -23.94 27.66 15.93
C GLU A 23 -23.44 26.39 15.23
N SER A 24 -23.22 26.50 13.92
CA SER A 24 -22.31 25.60 13.22
C SER A 24 -20.91 25.84 13.78
N GLY A 25 -20.51 25.01 14.75
CA GLY A 25 -19.18 25.02 15.35
C GLY A 25 -18.12 24.68 14.31
N ALA A 26 -17.67 25.68 13.57
CA ALA A 26 -16.39 25.61 12.87
C ALA A 26 -15.29 25.58 13.94
N SER A 27 -14.63 24.44 14.07
CA SER A 27 -13.46 24.26 14.94
C SER A 27 -12.44 25.37 14.64
N ARG A 28 -12.07 26.18 15.64
CA ARG A 28 -11.02 27.19 15.48
C ARG A 28 -9.69 26.48 15.24
N SER A 29 -8.79 27.11 14.49
CA SER A 29 -7.47 26.57 14.09
C SER A 29 -6.53 26.20 15.26
N GLY A 30 -6.88 26.55 16.50
CA GLY A 30 -6.16 26.13 17.72
C GLY A 30 -6.59 24.76 18.28
N ASP A 31 -7.63 24.14 17.73
CA ASP A 31 -8.22 22.88 18.23
C ASP A 31 -7.86 21.66 17.36
N GLN A 32 -6.78 21.71 16.57
CA GLN A 32 -6.35 20.57 15.75
C GLN A 32 -5.01 20.00 16.23
N VAL A 33 -4.86 18.69 16.09
CA VAL A 33 -3.63 17.95 16.39
C VAL A 33 -3.07 17.35 15.10
N SER A 34 -1.75 17.40 14.99
CA SER A 34 -1.02 16.76 13.89
C SER A 34 -0.87 15.27 14.19
N VAL A 35 -1.17 14.42 13.20
CA VAL A 35 -1.13 12.97 13.34
C VAL A 35 -0.33 12.33 12.21
N SER A 36 0.30 11.19 12.53
CA SER A 36 0.85 10.28 11.53
C SER A 36 -0.29 9.62 10.76
N VAL A 37 -0.06 9.35 9.47
CA VAL A 37 -1.02 8.64 8.61
C VAL A 37 -0.44 7.28 8.23
N HIS A 38 -1.24 6.24 8.43
CA HIS A 38 -0.90 4.84 8.15
C HIS A 38 -1.89 4.25 7.15
N GLY A 39 -1.40 3.37 6.29
CA GLY A 39 -2.20 2.66 5.29
C GLY A 39 -2.20 1.16 5.55
N VAL A 40 -3.37 0.52 5.42
CA VAL A 40 -3.50 -0.94 5.48
C VAL A 40 -4.33 -1.42 4.31
N ASN A 41 -3.81 -2.40 3.56
CA ASN A 41 -4.46 -2.96 2.38
C ASN A 41 -4.98 -4.37 2.66
N TYR A 42 -6.30 -4.56 2.66
CA TYR A 42 -6.92 -5.88 2.78
C TYR A 42 -7.31 -6.48 1.41
N THR A 43 -6.67 -6.03 0.34
CA THR A 43 -6.95 -6.46 -1.04
C THR A 43 -5.71 -7.01 -1.73
N GLU A 44 -5.91 -7.69 -2.85
CA GLU A 44 -4.86 -8.19 -3.73
C GLU A 44 -4.26 -7.13 -4.66
N GLU A 45 -4.89 -5.96 -4.76
CA GLU A 45 -4.46 -4.87 -5.62
C GLU A 45 -3.67 -3.85 -4.79
N PRO A 46 -2.49 -3.40 -5.25
CA PRO A 46 -1.81 -2.30 -4.59
C PRO A 46 -2.62 -1.00 -4.73
N PHE A 47 -2.39 -0.06 -3.81
CA PHE A 47 -2.93 1.29 -3.94
C PHE A 47 -1.96 2.31 -3.35
N GLU A 48 -1.95 3.51 -3.93
CA GLU A 48 -1.44 4.71 -3.29
C GLU A 48 -2.63 5.50 -2.75
N PHE A 49 -2.40 6.27 -1.69
CA PHE A 49 -3.42 7.18 -1.19
C PHE A 49 -2.84 8.50 -0.68
N SER A 50 -3.69 9.49 -0.53
CA SER A 50 -3.49 10.70 0.27
C SER A 50 -4.76 10.96 1.08
N VAL A 51 -4.65 11.80 2.10
CA VAL A 51 -5.78 12.29 2.88
C VAL A 51 -5.87 13.80 2.76
N VAL A 52 -7.08 14.32 2.62
CA VAL A 52 -7.36 15.76 2.49
C VAL A 52 -8.53 16.11 3.41
N ASP A 53 -8.45 17.25 4.13
CA ASP A 53 -9.63 17.80 4.79
C ASP A 53 -10.47 18.50 3.72
N PRO A 54 -11.70 18.04 3.43
CA PRO A 54 -12.53 18.61 2.38
C PRO A 54 -12.93 20.07 2.65
N ARG A 55 -12.66 20.61 3.84
CA ARG A 55 -12.92 22.01 4.21
C ARG A 55 -11.67 22.89 4.20
N ASP A 56 -10.49 22.28 4.13
CA ASP A 56 -9.19 22.96 4.06
C ASP A 56 -8.20 22.09 3.28
N GLU A 57 -8.13 22.28 1.96
CA GLU A 57 -7.24 21.52 1.07
C GLU A 57 -5.75 21.66 1.43
N LYS A 58 -5.37 22.70 2.21
CA LYS A 58 -4.00 22.85 2.72
C LYS A 58 -3.69 21.89 3.85
N ASN A 59 -4.71 21.37 4.52
CA ASN A 59 -4.60 20.25 5.43
C ASN A 59 -4.71 18.96 4.62
N ASN A 60 -3.59 18.54 4.05
CA ASN A 60 -3.45 17.27 3.37
C ASN A 60 -2.24 16.50 3.91
N GLY A 61 -2.27 15.18 3.77
CA GLY A 61 -1.18 14.27 4.09
C GLY A 61 -1.05 13.24 2.99
N GLY A 62 0.17 13.03 2.48
CA GLY A 62 0.43 11.93 1.55
C GLY A 62 0.38 10.59 2.26
N GLY A 63 -0.12 9.55 1.61
CA GLY A 63 0.08 8.16 2.01
C GLY A 63 1.23 7.53 1.23
N GLU A 64 1.63 6.33 1.65
CA GLU A 64 2.62 5.51 0.96
C GLU A 64 1.93 4.60 -0.09
N HIS A 65 2.70 4.10 -1.05
CA HIS A 65 2.28 2.96 -1.86
C HIS A 65 2.15 1.71 -0.98
N ILE A 66 0.94 1.18 -0.82
CA ILE A 66 0.68 -0.01 -0.02
C ILE A 66 0.48 -1.21 -0.95
N GLY A 67 1.38 -2.18 -0.82
CA GLY A 67 1.33 -3.44 -1.57
C GLY A 67 0.10 -4.30 -1.22
N PRO A 68 -0.16 -5.36 -2.00
CA PRO A 68 -1.23 -6.32 -1.70
C PRO A 68 -1.08 -6.93 -0.31
N TYR A 69 -2.17 -6.97 0.46
CA TYR A 69 -2.18 -7.54 1.81
C TYR A 69 -1.05 -7.02 2.73
N ALA A 70 -0.70 -5.74 2.61
CA ALA A 70 0.39 -5.11 3.34
C ALA A 70 -0.10 -3.90 4.16
N ALA A 71 0.79 -3.40 5.01
CA ALA A 71 0.61 -2.16 5.74
C ALA A 71 1.88 -1.32 5.68
N GLY A 72 1.73 -0.01 5.81
CA GLY A 72 2.83 0.94 5.74
C GLY A 72 2.41 2.32 6.22
N GLY A 73 3.28 3.29 5.98
CA GLY A 73 3.08 4.69 6.34
C GLY A 73 4.13 5.20 7.31
N ILE A 74 4.74 6.33 6.91
CA ILE A 74 5.13 7.47 7.75
C ILE A 74 5.10 8.67 6.80
N VAL A 75 4.07 9.50 6.90
CA VAL A 75 4.06 10.83 6.28
C VAL A 75 3.37 11.79 7.23
N CYS A 76 4.18 12.62 7.87
CA CYS A 76 3.78 13.85 8.51
C CYS A 76 3.22 14.82 7.44
N CYS A 77 2.14 15.56 7.66
CA CYS A 77 1.38 15.73 8.89
C CYS A 77 -0.05 16.14 8.52
N PHE A 78 -0.98 15.19 8.61
CA PHE A 78 -2.40 15.52 8.52
C PHE A 78 -2.89 16.03 9.88
N LYS A 79 -3.80 17.00 9.88
CA LYS A 79 -4.38 17.53 11.11
C LYS A 79 -5.82 17.06 11.27
N ILE A 80 -6.15 16.57 12.46
CA ILE A 80 -7.52 16.23 12.85
C ILE A 80 -7.95 17.04 14.07
N PRO A 81 -9.25 17.25 14.31
CA PRO A 81 -9.73 17.91 15.51
C PRO A 81 -9.24 17.21 16.79
N ALA A 82 -8.76 17.97 17.76
CA ALA A 82 -8.38 17.46 19.08
C ALA A 82 -9.58 16.82 19.80
N LYS A 83 -10.78 17.35 19.53
CA LYS A 83 -12.07 16.79 19.98
C LYS A 83 -12.91 16.46 18.76
N TRP A 84 -13.35 15.21 18.68
CA TRP A 84 -14.23 14.76 17.61
C TRP A 84 -15.61 15.42 17.70
N SER A 85 -16.23 15.69 16.55
CA SER A 85 -17.63 16.11 16.43
C SER A 85 -18.37 15.31 15.35
N PRO A 86 -19.70 15.12 15.47
CA PRO A 86 -20.50 14.46 14.44
C PRO A 86 -20.34 15.13 13.06
N GLY A 87 -20.26 14.30 12.01
CA GLY A 87 -20.04 14.78 10.64
C GLY A 87 -18.58 15.12 10.30
N THR A 88 -17.62 14.75 11.16
CA THR A 88 -16.19 14.84 10.81
C THR A 88 -15.88 13.84 9.68
N VAL A 89 -15.43 14.37 8.55
CA VAL A 89 -15.09 13.60 7.34
C VAL A 89 -13.67 13.89 6.90
N ILE A 90 -13.06 12.91 6.22
CA ILE A 90 -11.77 13.02 5.56
C ILE A 90 -11.95 12.50 4.13
N GLU A 91 -11.39 13.20 3.17
CA GLU A 91 -11.30 12.70 1.80
C GLU A 91 -10.05 11.84 1.65
N VAL A 92 -10.22 10.59 1.21
CA VAL A 92 -9.13 9.73 0.77
C VAL A 92 -9.05 9.82 -0.73
N GLU A 93 -7.95 10.35 -1.25
CA GLU A 93 -7.66 10.27 -2.68
C GLU A 93 -6.83 9.00 -2.90
N SER A 94 -7.34 8.06 -3.68
CA SER A 94 -6.68 6.79 -3.97
C SER A 94 -6.24 6.72 -5.42
N ARG A 95 -5.04 6.22 -5.67
CA ARG A 95 -4.51 5.94 -7.01
C ARG A 95 -4.35 4.44 -7.19
N HIS A 96 -4.93 3.92 -8.26
CA HIS A 96 -4.86 2.51 -8.67
C HIS A 96 -4.27 2.41 -10.07
N TRP A 97 -3.64 1.29 -10.39
CA TRP A 97 -3.07 1.06 -11.73
C TRP A 97 -3.86 -0.02 -12.44
N LEU A 98 -4.38 0.31 -13.62
CA LEU A 98 -4.86 -0.71 -14.55
C LEU A 98 -3.69 -1.19 -15.39
N SER A 99 -3.43 -2.49 -15.37
CA SER A 99 -2.64 -3.12 -16.42
C SER A 99 -3.57 -3.42 -17.59
N THR A 100 -3.31 -2.84 -18.75
CA THR A 100 -4.03 -3.16 -20.01
C THR A 100 -3.62 -4.52 -20.59
N GLY A 101 -2.74 -5.28 -19.91
CA GLY A 101 -2.30 -6.61 -20.33
C GLY A 101 -1.32 -6.62 -21.52
N SER A 102 -1.14 -5.50 -22.22
CA SER A 102 -0.25 -5.36 -23.38
C SER A 102 1.16 -4.89 -23.04
N GLY A 103 1.45 -4.60 -21.76
CA GLY A 103 2.78 -4.18 -21.30
C GLY A 103 3.15 -2.73 -21.60
N GLU A 104 2.31 -1.97 -22.32
CA GLU A 104 2.67 -0.61 -22.78
C GLU A 104 1.88 0.52 -22.12
N GLU A 105 0.75 0.27 -21.45
CA GLU A 105 -0.03 1.33 -20.83
C GLU A 105 -0.50 0.97 -19.42
N ILE A 106 0.08 1.66 -18.43
CA ILE A 106 -0.39 1.65 -17.05
C ILE A 106 -1.07 2.99 -16.82
N SER A 107 -2.39 3.04 -16.95
CA SER A 107 -3.16 4.22 -16.59
C SER A 107 -3.44 4.21 -15.09
N ALA A 108 -3.15 5.33 -14.45
CA ALA A 108 -3.51 5.53 -13.06
C ALA A 108 -4.95 6.04 -12.97
N ILE A 109 -5.80 5.32 -12.25
CA ILE A 109 -7.13 5.77 -11.89
C ILE A 109 -7.05 6.41 -10.52
N GLU A 110 -7.34 7.71 -10.48
CA GLU A 110 -7.52 8.47 -9.26
C GLU A 110 -9.00 8.51 -8.88
N LYS A 111 -9.29 8.27 -7.61
CA LYS A 111 -10.65 8.34 -7.05
C LYS A 111 -10.61 9.07 -5.72
N LYS A 112 -11.62 9.90 -5.48
CA LYS A 112 -11.86 10.57 -4.20
C LYS A 112 -12.95 9.82 -3.43
N HIS A 113 -12.69 9.53 -2.17
CA HIS A 113 -13.62 8.85 -1.27
C HIS A 113 -13.82 9.70 -0.03
N THR A 114 -15.02 10.24 0.17
CA THR A 114 -15.37 10.90 1.42
C THR A 114 -15.71 9.85 2.47
N VAL A 115 -14.91 9.78 3.54
CA VAL A 115 -15.05 8.79 4.60
C VAL A 115 -15.29 9.50 5.93
N GLU A 116 -16.29 9.06 6.68
CA GLU A 116 -16.53 9.56 8.04
C GLU A 116 -15.43 9.07 8.98
N LEU A 117 -14.87 9.99 9.77
CA LEU A 117 -13.98 9.67 10.88
C LEU A 117 -14.85 9.32 12.10
N PRO A 118 -14.81 8.09 12.63
CA PRO A 118 -15.57 7.74 13.82
C PRO A 118 -15.11 8.51 15.06
N ALA A 119 -15.97 8.54 16.09
CA ALA A 119 -15.60 9.10 17.38
C ALA A 119 -14.36 8.41 17.97
N TYR A 120 -13.49 9.20 18.58
CA TYR A 120 -12.27 8.70 19.19
C TYR A 120 -12.59 7.76 20.36
N ALA A 121 -12.09 6.52 20.31
CA ALA A 121 -12.49 5.49 21.25
C ALA A 121 -12.16 5.81 22.71
N ASN A 122 -11.08 6.56 22.95
CA ASN A 122 -10.67 7.05 24.27
C ASN A 122 -10.96 8.55 24.47
N GLY A 123 -11.72 9.17 23.57
CA GLY A 123 -12.03 10.60 23.58
C GLY A 123 -10.88 11.52 23.13
N LYS A 124 -9.74 10.97 22.68
CA LYS A 124 -8.58 11.71 22.22
C LYS A 124 -8.15 11.25 20.82
N ALA A 125 -7.74 12.20 20.00
CA ALA A 125 -7.13 11.88 18.71
C ALA A 125 -5.81 11.09 18.93
N GLY A 126 -5.70 9.96 18.25
CA GLY A 126 -4.46 9.23 18.01
C GLY A 126 -4.05 9.28 16.54
N GLU A 127 -3.12 8.42 16.14
CA GLU A 127 -2.69 8.29 14.74
C GLU A 127 -3.86 7.97 13.79
N LEU A 128 -3.75 8.40 12.52
CA LEU A 128 -4.78 8.19 11.50
C LEU A 128 -4.47 6.94 10.68
N TRP A 129 -5.43 6.01 10.63
CA TRP A 129 -5.33 4.78 9.86
C TRP A 129 -6.32 4.80 8.71
N VAL A 130 -5.84 4.59 7.49
CA VAL A 130 -6.62 4.42 6.27
C VAL A 130 -6.61 2.94 5.91
N LEU A 131 -7.78 2.30 5.97
CA LEU A 131 -7.95 0.88 5.75
C LEU A 131 -8.68 0.66 4.43
N ARG A 132 -7.98 0.15 3.41
CA ARG A 132 -8.61 -0.31 2.18
C ARG A 132 -9.21 -1.70 2.42
N ARG A 133 -10.53 -1.76 2.44
CA ARG A 133 -11.32 -2.97 2.70
C ARG A 133 -11.27 -3.94 1.51
N SER A 134 -11.64 -5.19 1.76
CA SER A 134 -11.68 -6.25 0.74
C SER A 134 -12.63 -5.96 -0.43
N ASP A 135 -13.65 -5.11 -0.23
CA ASP A 135 -14.57 -4.66 -1.28
C ASP A 135 -14.06 -3.44 -2.08
N GLY A 136 -12.83 -2.99 -1.80
CA GLY A 136 -12.20 -1.83 -2.43
C GLY A 136 -12.60 -0.48 -1.80
N GLY A 137 -13.52 -0.46 -0.85
CA GLY A 137 -13.87 0.74 -0.09
C GLY A 137 -12.84 1.10 0.97
N PHE A 138 -13.06 2.22 1.66
CA PHE A 138 -12.17 2.72 2.70
C PHE A 138 -12.89 2.88 4.03
N ASP A 139 -12.21 2.49 5.11
CA ASP A 139 -12.53 2.92 6.47
C ASP A 139 -11.38 3.79 7.00
N ILE A 140 -11.70 4.72 7.90
CA ILE A 140 -10.71 5.52 8.62
C ILE A 140 -10.89 5.32 10.12
N VAL A 141 -9.77 5.28 10.84
CA VAL A 141 -9.74 5.13 12.31
C VAL A 141 -8.69 6.06 12.91
N SER A 142 -9.01 6.72 14.02
CA SER A 142 -8.00 7.40 14.86
C SER A 142 -7.67 6.55 16.08
N SER A 143 -6.41 6.15 16.24
CA SER A 143 -5.96 5.19 17.26
C SER A 143 -4.44 5.15 17.39
N ASP A 144 -3.93 5.13 18.62
CA ASP A 144 -2.51 4.82 18.92
C ASP A 144 -2.24 3.30 19.03
N LEU A 145 -3.29 2.49 18.86
CA LEU A 145 -3.23 1.04 18.84
C LEU A 145 -3.21 0.55 17.40
N GLN A 146 -2.57 -0.60 17.15
CA GLN A 146 -2.50 -1.24 15.84
C GLN A 146 -3.68 -2.19 15.58
N PRO A 147 -3.98 -2.58 14.32
CA PRO A 147 -5.14 -3.42 13.98
C PRO A 147 -5.26 -4.76 14.71
N ASP A 148 -4.14 -5.35 15.12
CA ASP A 148 -4.07 -6.61 15.87
C ASP A 148 -4.19 -6.45 17.39
N HIS A 149 -4.20 -5.21 17.90
CA HIS A 149 -4.37 -4.96 19.32
C HIS A 149 -5.80 -5.30 19.79
N PRO A 150 -6.00 -5.96 20.95
CA PRO A 150 -7.33 -6.35 21.43
C PRO A 150 -8.32 -5.20 21.59
N GLN A 151 -7.82 -4.00 21.89
CA GLN A 151 -8.62 -2.77 22.05
C GLN A 151 -8.65 -1.89 20.79
N TRP A 152 -8.16 -2.38 19.65
CA TRP A 152 -8.24 -1.68 18.38
C TRP A 152 -9.69 -1.24 18.10
N PRO A 153 -9.96 0.04 17.79
CA PRO A 153 -11.33 0.52 17.62
C PRO A 153 -11.90 0.33 16.21
N GLY A 154 -11.08 -0.03 15.23
CA GLY A 154 -11.54 -0.24 13.85
C GLY A 154 -12.43 -1.48 13.69
N LYS A 155 -13.27 -1.47 12.65
CA LYS A 155 -14.21 -2.58 12.35
C LYS A 155 -13.48 -3.86 11.95
N ILE A 156 -12.45 -3.72 11.12
CA ILE A 156 -11.59 -4.83 10.70
C ILE A 156 -10.54 -5.07 11.79
N LYS A 157 -10.45 -6.31 12.27
CA LYS A 157 -9.51 -6.74 13.31
C LYS A 157 -8.38 -7.56 12.70
N GLY A 158 -7.17 -7.36 13.19
CA GLY A 158 -5.96 -8.06 12.75
C GLY A 158 -5.33 -7.46 11.51
N TRP A 159 -4.10 -7.89 11.22
CA TRP A 159 -3.38 -7.54 10.00
C TRP A 159 -4.00 -8.19 8.76
N PRO A 160 -3.79 -7.62 7.57
CA PRO A 160 -4.29 -8.21 6.34
C PRO A 160 -3.67 -9.59 6.13
N VAL A 161 -4.52 -10.57 5.83
CA VAL A 161 -4.12 -11.94 5.52
C VAL A 161 -4.36 -12.18 4.03
N PRO A 162 -3.32 -12.58 3.26
CA PRO A 162 -3.48 -12.91 1.85
C PRO A 162 -4.55 -13.98 1.59
N SER A 163 -5.39 -13.75 0.58
CA SER A 163 -6.34 -14.77 0.13
C SER A 163 -5.59 -15.98 -0.43
N ARG A 164 -6.23 -17.16 -0.38
CA ARG A 164 -5.64 -18.38 -0.94
C ARG A 164 -5.36 -18.24 -2.43
N ASP A 165 -6.28 -17.62 -3.17
CA ASP A 165 -6.13 -17.41 -4.62
C ASP A 165 -4.95 -16.49 -4.93
N PHE A 166 -4.77 -15.42 -4.15
CA PHE A 166 -3.60 -14.55 -4.28
C PHE A 166 -2.30 -15.31 -4.00
N MET A 167 -2.25 -16.08 -2.92
CA MET A 167 -1.07 -16.88 -2.57
C MET A 167 -0.75 -17.90 -3.67
N LEU A 168 -1.76 -18.57 -4.24
CA LEU A 168 -1.59 -19.49 -5.36
C LEU A 168 -1.04 -18.78 -6.59
N LYS A 169 -1.62 -17.64 -6.99
CA LYS A 169 -1.12 -16.85 -8.12
C LYS A 169 0.34 -16.44 -7.94
N ARG A 170 0.72 -16.01 -6.74
CA ARG A 170 2.12 -15.66 -6.42
C ARG A 170 3.03 -16.90 -6.44
N TRP A 171 2.55 -18.02 -5.91
CA TRP A 171 3.28 -19.29 -5.93
C TRP A 171 3.52 -19.78 -7.37
N GLU A 172 2.52 -19.68 -8.26
CA GLU A 172 2.66 -20.06 -9.67
C GLU A 172 3.75 -19.27 -10.38
N LEU A 173 3.81 -17.94 -10.18
CA LEU A 173 4.88 -17.11 -10.76
C LEU A 173 6.27 -17.56 -10.28
N VAL A 174 6.41 -17.87 -9.00
CA VAL A 174 7.69 -18.31 -8.41
C VAL A 174 8.05 -19.74 -8.86
N ARG A 175 7.06 -20.62 -9.00
CA ARG A 175 7.23 -21.96 -9.57
C ARG A 175 7.71 -21.88 -11.00
N ASP A 176 7.04 -21.08 -11.84
CA ASP A 176 7.34 -20.98 -13.27
C ASP A 176 8.76 -20.45 -13.51
N ASP A 177 9.18 -19.44 -12.75
CA ASP A 177 10.56 -18.95 -12.75
C ASP A 177 11.56 -20.05 -12.35
N ALA A 178 11.26 -20.80 -11.28
CA ALA A 178 12.12 -21.90 -10.84
C ALA A 178 12.20 -23.05 -11.87
N GLU A 179 11.09 -23.39 -12.52
CA GLU A 179 11.07 -24.37 -13.61
C GLU A 179 11.91 -23.89 -14.80
N HIS A 180 11.81 -22.61 -15.18
CA HIS A 180 12.66 -22.03 -16.22
C HIS A 180 14.13 -22.08 -15.85
N ALA A 181 14.48 -21.80 -14.58
CA ALA A 181 15.86 -21.91 -14.11
C ALA A 181 16.42 -23.35 -14.20
N VAL A 182 15.59 -24.37 -13.92
CA VAL A 182 15.96 -25.78 -14.09
C VAL A 182 16.15 -26.12 -15.57
N LYS A 183 15.19 -25.76 -16.43
CA LYS A 183 15.27 -26.01 -17.89
C LYS A 183 16.51 -25.34 -18.50
N ASN A 184 16.80 -24.10 -18.11
CA ASN A 184 17.99 -23.39 -18.56
C ASN A 184 19.27 -24.08 -18.08
N GLY A 185 19.34 -24.52 -16.82
CA GLY A 185 20.49 -25.28 -16.31
C GLY A 185 20.74 -26.57 -17.09
N GLN A 186 19.68 -27.33 -17.39
CA GLN A 186 19.75 -28.54 -18.21
C GLN A 186 20.24 -28.23 -19.63
N HIS A 187 19.72 -27.16 -20.25
CA HIS A 187 20.14 -26.70 -21.57
C HIS A 187 21.63 -26.34 -21.61
N LEU A 188 22.11 -25.54 -20.65
CA LEU A 188 23.52 -25.14 -20.58
C LEU A 188 24.47 -26.33 -20.40
N ILE A 189 24.09 -27.33 -19.59
CA ILE A 189 24.90 -28.55 -19.44
C ILE A 189 24.95 -29.33 -20.75
N ALA A 190 23.82 -29.48 -21.44
CA ALA A 190 23.78 -30.18 -22.73
C ALA A 190 24.65 -29.48 -23.79
N GLU A 191 24.68 -28.15 -23.82
CA GLU A 191 25.52 -27.39 -24.74
C GLU A 191 27.02 -27.52 -24.40
N VAL A 192 27.39 -27.56 -23.11
CA VAL A 192 28.77 -27.87 -22.70
C VAL A 192 29.16 -29.28 -23.13
N GLU A 193 28.26 -30.26 -23.00
CA GLU A 193 28.50 -31.66 -23.39
C GLU A 193 28.63 -31.86 -24.91
N ARG A 194 28.01 -30.96 -25.69
CA ARG A 194 28.17 -30.89 -27.15
C ARG A 194 29.39 -30.10 -27.60
N SER A 195 30.18 -29.57 -26.66
CA SER A 195 31.32 -28.70 -26.94
C SER A 195 30.94 -27.49 -27.80
N SER A 196 29.83 -26.83 -27.47
CA SER A 196 29.32 -25.66 -28.19
C SER A 196 30.29 -24.46 -28.07
N GLU A 197 30.99 -24.13 -29.16
CA GLU A 197 31.95 -23.02 -29.19
C GLU A 197 31.32 -21.66 -28.87
N SER A 198 30.08 -21.42 -29.32
CA SER A 198 29.38 -20.15 -29.08
C SER A 198 29.08 -19.97 -27.59
N LEU A 199 28.64 -21.04 -26.91
CA LEU A 199 28.41 -21.01 -25.47
C LEU A 199 29.70 -20.65 -24.70
N PHE A 200 30.83 -21.27 -25.06
CA PHE A 200 32.09 -21.03 -24.36
C PHE A 200 32.60 -19.60 -24.56
N ARG A 201 32.48 -19.06 -25.77
CA ARG A 201 32.80 -17.66 -26.07
C ARG A 201 31.90 -16.70 -25.30
N GLU A 202 30.58 -16.87 -25.36
CA GLU A 202 29.63 -16.03 -24.62
C GLU A 202 29.86 -16.07 -23.11
N ALA A 203 30.09 -17.27 -22.56
CA ALA A 203 30.38 -17.44 -21.13
C ALA A 203 31.71 -16.75 -20.75
N TRP A 204 32.73 -16.85 -21.61
CA TRP A 204 34.02 -16.20 -21.41
C TRP A 204 33.88 -14.68 -21.41
N ASP A 205 33.16 -14.10 -22.38
CA ASP A 205 32.93 -12.66 -22.46
C ASP A 205 32.19 -12.13 -21.22
N LEU A 206 31.20 -12.89 -20.72
CA LEU A 206 30.50 -12.55 -19.49
C LEU A 206 31.43 -12.64 -18.26
N ASP A 207 32.25 -13.68 -18.17
CA ASP A 207 33.19 -13.83 -17.07
C ASP A 207 34.28 -12.76 -17.12
N GLU A 208 34.81 -12.37 -18.29
CA GLU A 208 35.73 -11.24 -18.44
C GLU A 208 35.13 -9.91 -17.95
N LYS A 209 33.83 -9.72 -18.22
CA LYS A 209 33.13 -8.48 -17.86
C LYS A 209 32.76 -8.39 -16.39
N TYR A 210 32.33 -9.51 -15.79
CA TYR A 210 31.70 -9.51 -14.47
C TYR A 210 32.42 -10.34 -13.41
N SER A 211 33.39 -11.18 -13.78
CA SER A 211 34.01 -12.15 -12.88
C SER A 211 35.46 -12.47 -13.29
N LYS A 212 36.21 -11.45 -13.72
CA LYS A 212 37.52 -11.60 -14.36
C LYS A 212 38.49 -12.42 -13.52
N GLU A 213 38.51 -12.18 -12.22
CA GLU A 213 39.38 -12.85 -11.25
C GLU A 213 39.16 -14.37 -11.21
N THR A 214 37.96 -14.83 -11.58
CA THR A 214 37.60 -16.25 -11.56
C THR A 214 38.18 -17.02 -12.75
N ILE A 215 38.55 -16.31 -13.83
CA ILE A 215 39.03 -16.90 -15.08
C ILE A 215 40.51 -16.61 -15.40
N GLU A 216 41.22 -15.81 -14.60
CA GLU A 216 42.64 -15.46 -14.81
C GLU A 216 43.59 -16.67 -14.92
N LYS A 217 43.19 -17.80 -14.35
CA LYS A 217 43.95 -19.07 -14.39
C LYS A 217 43.78 -19.85 -15.70
N PHE A 218 42.90 -19.41 -16.60
CA PHE A 218 42.62 -20.05 -17.88
C PHE A 218 43.16 -19.22 -19.03
N THR A 219 43.45 -19.87 -20.16
CA THR A 219 44.08 -19.20 -21.31
C THR A 219 43.09 -18.59 -22.30
N GLY A 220 41.79 -18.88 -22.17
CA GLY A 220 40.76 -18.37 -23.09
C GLY A 220 39.50 -19.23 -23.12
N SER A 221 38.53 -18.84 -23.96
CA SER A 221 37.26 -19.58 -24.16
C SER A 221 37.46 -21.02 -24.63
N GLU A 222 38.57 -21.32 -25.32
CA GLU A 222 38.90 -22.64 -25.86
C GLU A 222 39.69 -23.53 -24.89
N ASP A 223 40.00 -23.04 -23.69
CA ASP A 223 40.73 -23.79 -22.68
C ASP A 223 39.90 -24.96 -22.14
N SER A 224 40.36 -26.19 -22.33
CA SER A 224 39.69 -27.40 -21.84
C SER A 224 39.47 -27.41 -20.32
N ALA A 225 40.35 -26.78 -19.53
CA ALA A 225 40.18 -26.64 -18.09
C ALA A 225 39.07 -25.64 -17.75
N TYR A 226 38.90 -24.60 -18.57
CA TYR A 226 37.76 -23.68 -18.48
C TYR A 226 36.44 -24.38 -18.80
N HIS A 227 36.39 -25.21 -19.85
CA HIS A 227 35.20 -26.01 -20.19
C HIS A 227 34.78 -26.94 -19.05
N GLN A 228 35.74 -27.62 -18.40
CA GLN A 228 35.47 -28.47 -17.24
C GLN A 228 34.97 -27.66 -16.04
N SER A 229 35.55 -26.48 -15.81
CA SER A 229 35.10 -25.54 -14.77
C SER A 229 33.67 -25.07 -15.02
N LEU A 230 33.33 -24.73 -16.27
CA LEU A 230 31.97 -24.37 -16.69
C LEU A 230 30.98 -25.51 -16.47
N LYS A 231 31.34 -26.73 -16.89
CA LYS A 231 30.50 -27.92 -16.67
C LYS A 231 30.16 -28.08 -15.19
N LYS A 232 31.17 -27.95 -14.32
CA LYS A 232 30.99 -28.03 -12.86
C LYS A 232 30.09 -26.91 -12.36
N ARG A 233 30.34 -25.66 -12.75
CA ARG A 233 29.56 -24.48 -12.35
C ARG A 233 28.08 -24.62 -12.72
N TYR A 234 27.77 -25.04 -13.95
CA TYR A 234 26.39 -25.23 -14.40
C TYR A 234 25.72 -26.44 -13.74
N THR A 235 26.44 -27.53 -13.50
CA THR A 235 25.94 -28.68 -12.73
C THR A 235 25.58 -28.29 -11.29
N ASP A 236 26.45 -27.54 -10.63
CA ASP A 236 26.21 -27.04 -9.27
C ASP A 236 24.99 -26.12 -9.22
N ARG A 237 24.86 -25.22 -10.20
CA ARG A 237 23.71 -24.31 -10.34
C ARG A 237 22.41 -25.08 -10.61
N LEU A 238 22.42 -26.07 -11.51
CA LEU A 238 21.24 -26.89 -11.79
C LEU A 238 20.75 -27.62 -10.53
N ARG A 239 21.66 -28.24 -9.78
CA ARG A 239 21.34 -28.93 -8.52
C ARG A 239 20.69 -27.99 -7.51
N PHE A 240 21.18 -26.75 -7.40
CA PHE A 240 20.55 -25.73 -6.55
C PHE A 240 19.15 -25.36 -7.06
N SER A 241 18.99 -25.11 -8.37
CA SER A 241 17.69 -24.80 -8.98
C SER A 241 16.67 -25.92 -8.77
N GLU A 242 17.07 -27.18 -8.92
CA GLU A 242 16.19 -28.33 -8.69
C GLU A 242 15.78 -28.47 -7.21
N ALA A 243 16.72 -28.24 -6.28
CA ALA A 243 16.41 -28.23 -4.86
C ALA A 243 15.42 -27.11 -4.50
N ARG A 244 15.62 -25.92 -5.06
CA ARG A 244 14.71 -24.79 -4.91
C ARG A 244 13.33 -25.10 -5.47
N LEU A 245 13.24 -25.68 -6.68
CA LEU A 245 11.96 -26.08 -7.27
C LEU A 245 11.24 -27.11 -6.39
N ARG A 246 11.93 -28.14 -5.89
CA ARG A 246 11.34 -29.12 -4.98
C ARG A 246 10.79 -28.47 -3.71
N GLN A 247 11.50 -27.49 -3.15
CA GLN A 247 11.04 -26.75 -1.98
C GLN A 247 9.79 -25.92 -2.30
N ILE A 248 9.80 -25.18 -3.41
CA ILE A 248 8.63 -24.42 -3.87
C ILE A 248 7.41 -25.34 -4.05
N MET A 249 7.59 -26.51 -4.66
CA MET A 249 6.50 -27.47 -4.85
C MET A 249 5.95 -28.02 -3.53
N LYS A 250 6.79 -28.14 -2.49
CA LYS A 250 6.37 -28.54 -1.14
C LYS A 250 5.59 -27.44 -0.41
N ASP A 251 5.95 -26.19 -0.64
CA ASP A 251 5.38 -25.01 0.02
C ASP A 251 4.15 -24.45 -0.71
N LYS A 252 3.43 -25.29 -1.46
CA LYS A 252 2.22 -24.87 -2.18
C LYS A 252 1.11 -24.47 -1.19
N PRO A 253 0.51 -23.27 -1.33
CA PRO A 253 -0.61 -22.81 -0.49
C PRO A 253 -1.95 -23.58 -0.66
#